data_AF-A0A8T4NFE3-F1
#
_entry.id   AF-A0A8T4NFE3-F1
#
_cell.length_a   1.000
_cell.length_b   1.000
_cell.length_c   1.000
_cell.angle_alpha   90.00
_cell.angle_beta   90.00
_cell.angle_gamma   90.00
#
_symmetry.space_group_name_H-M   'P 1'
#
loop_
_entity.id
_entity.type
_entity.pdbx_description
1 polymer ?
#
loop_
_entity_poly.entity_id
_entity_poly.type
_entity_poly.pdbx_seq_one_letter_code
_entity_poly.pdbx_strand_id
1 'polypeptide(L)'
;MVKINKKRVLGKGVQFAAGLFLLIGFFLLPTISGLYCPYVERSNGTYVEYTQFMNSSGDGALILDRDNDGTVDAEDLFGGRNLTGRDIDNAFEDLALLDSNGDGIINFSDSNYTQLKIWRVNGSGSGLEIIPLNNTVNMTRINLAYRDVGATDPYFWRVLGEYNSSDFNTNPIAVGVNFTTINGVLNEGDFFVLDLNNANNITIANTTQCSTPMTISLESPANASTESSDATPNFFFNITDNSATVNCTLWINSSGTVASYANNNSVLNVTSTTLTANASLSNGDYYWWINCSDDSGAPVTTYESVKRLLTLNIAASSSPSSSSSSGGGSGGSVSQSFWTNTFAEDDVEFSEKKTISKSLSIKHRIRIKINEEQHFIGIINLTNTSATINVSSTPQQAVLNIGEEKRFDVNNNGYHDLIVKLVSINSSKVELELKYVSEKAPERENNFEESQNKSEIIKETNPANEIKNKSWINKKIIMVVALLLIISIIIIYTYKSKKRKKK
;
A
#
# COMPACT_ATOMS: atom_id res chain seq x y z
N MET A 1 -16.62 3.94 82.13
CA MET A 1 -15.50 4.78 81.65
C MET A 1 -16.07 5.76 80.62
N VAL A 2 -16.46 6.99 81.01
CA VAL A 2 -15.65 8.24 80.92
C VAL A 2 -15.33 8.58 79.46
N LYS A 3 -16.21 9.36 78.79
CA LYS A 3 -16.18 10.83 78.52
C LYS A 3 -15.35 11.26 77.29
N ILE A 4 -16.07 11.65 76.22
CA ILE A 4 -16.09 12.98 75.58
C ILE A 4 -14.84 13.87 75.81
N ASN A 5 -14.13 14.30 74.75
CA ASN A 5 -14.19 15.72 74.31
C ASN A 5 -13.47 16.08 72.99
N LYS A 6 -13.96 17.19 72.43
CA LYS A 6 -13.71 17.89 71.17
C LYS A 6 -12.68 19.03 71.35
N LYS A 7 -12.18 19.55 70.20
CA LYS A 7 -11.80 20.95 69.85
C LYS A 7 -10.35 21.49 70.05
N ARG A 8 -9.69 21.77 68.90
CA ARG A 8 -9.37 23.08 68.26
C ARG A 8 -8.67 24.20 69.06
N VAL A 9 -7.47 24.62 68.62
CA VAL A 9 -6.87 26.00 68.65
C VAL A 9 -5.80 26.05 67.52
N LEU A 10 -5.93 26.76 66.39
CA LEU A 10 -5.63 28.18 66.04
C LEU A 10 -4.19 28.68 66.29
N GLY A 11 -3.45 29.03 65.22
CA GLY A 11 -2.42 30.08 65.30
C GLY A 11 -1.16 29.99 64.42
N LYS A 12 -1.19 30.75 63.29
CA LYS A 12 -0.10 31.54 62.66
C LYS A 12 1.04 30.86 61.90
N GLY A 13 1.18 31.25 60.64
CA GLY A 13 2.35 31.05 59.80
C GLY A 13 2.09 31.39 58.34
N VAL A 14 1.78 32.66 58.03
CA VAL A 14 1.71 33.18 56.66
C VAL A 14 3.15 33.34 56.15
N GLN A 15 3.51 32.58 55.11
CA GLN A 15 4.66 32.85 54.24
C GLN A 15 4.11 32.85 52.81
N PHE A 16 4.08 34.05 52.22
CA PHE A 16 3.75 34.28 50.81
C PHE A 16 4.87 33.70 49.95
N ALA A 17 4.59 32.64 49.21
CA ALA A 17 5.36 32.27 48.03
C ALA A 17 4.43 32.43 46.83
N ALA A 18 4.65 33.51 46.08
CA ALA A 18 3.98 33.79 44.82
C ALA A 18 4.44 32.76 43.77
N GLY A 19 3.74 31.63 43.70
CA GLY A 19 3.83 30.68 42.61
C GLY A 19 3.00 31.21 41.44
N LEU A 20 3.70 31.76 40.44
CA LEU A 20 3.16 32.10 39.13
C LEU A 20 2.55 30.82 38.51
N PHE A 21 1.23 30.66 38.61
CA PHE A 21 0.50 29.65 37.85
C PHE A 21 0.54 30.06 36.38
N LEU A 22 1.56 29.57 35.67
CA LEU A 22 1.58 29.53 34.22
C LEU A 22 0.43 28.61 33.82
N LEU A 23 -0.69 29.20 33.40
CA LEU A 23 -1.77 28.51 32.71
C LEU A 23 -1.15 27.99 31.40
N ILE A 24 -0.58 26.79 31.45
CA ILE A 24 -0.33 26.01 30.23
C ILE A 24 -1.73 25.64 29.76
N GLY A 25 -2.26 26.47 28.86
CA GLY A 25 -3.37 26.06 28.01
C GLY A 25 -2.89 24.84 27.27
N PHE A 26 -3.25 23.66 27.80
CA PHE A 26 -3.32 22.46 26.99
C PHE A 26 -4.26 22.81 25.86
N PHE A 27 -3.71 23.18 24.71
CA PHE A 27 -4.41 23.09 23.46
C PHE A 27 -4.83 21.62 23.36
N LEU A 28 -6.07 21.33 23.73
CA LEU A 28 -6.76 20.15 23.26
C LEU A 28 -6.71 20.29 21.74
N LEU A 29 -5.73 19.62 21.13
CA LEU A 29 -5.74 19.36 19.70
C LEU A 29 -7.13 18.80 19.43
N PRO A 30 -7.86 19.32 18.42
CA PRO A 30 -9.15 18.75 18.07
C PRO A 30 -8.89 17.27 17.82
N THR A 31 -9.53 16.40 18.61
CA THR A 31 -9.55 14.97 18.30
C THR A 31 -10.21 14.88 16.95
N ILE A 32 -9.41 14.68 15.90
CA ILE A 32 -9.93 14.50 14.56
C ILE A 32 -10.73 13.20 14.62
N SER A 33 -12.05 13.34 14.64
CA SER A 33 -12.98 12.22 14.65
C SER A 33 -13.08 11.69 13.23
N GLY A 34 -12.61 10.48 12.99
CA GLY A 34 -12.62 9.88 11.66
C GLY A 34 -12.01 8.49 11.62
N LEU A 35 -12.36 7.73 10.58
CA LEU A 35 -11.69 6.47 10.25
C LEU A 35 -10.55 6.77 9.28
N TYR A 36 -9.33 6.32 9.63
CA TYR A 36 -8.17 6.34 8.73
C TYR A 36 -8.41 5.49 7.50
N CYS A 37 -7.86 5.92 6.37
CA CYS A 37 -7.91 5.12 5.15
C CYS A 37 -7.07 3.86 5.35
N PRO A 38 -7.65 2.65 5.20
CA PRO A 38 -6.86 1.45 5.18
C PRO A 38 -5.89 1.55 4.02
N TYR A 39 -4.69 1.06 4.26
CA TYR A 39 -3.70 0.93 3.21
C TYR A 39 -3.09 -0.46 3.25
N VAL A 40 -2.51 -0.85 2.11
CA VAL A 40 -1.78 -2.10 1.95
C VAL A 40 -0.50 -1.82 1.17
N GLU A 41 0.62 -2.40 1.58
CA GLU A 41 1.84 -2.40 0.79
C GLU A 41 1.75 -3.45 -0.31
N ARG A 42 2.33 -3.17 -1.47
CA ARG A 42 2.54 -4.16 -2.53
C ARG A 42 4.00 -4.63 -2.50
N SER A 43 4.28 -5.83 -3.01
CA SER A 43 5.64 -6.36 -3.22
C SER A 43 6.65 -5.43 -3.93
N ASN A 44 6.21 -4.38 -4.63
CA ASN A 44 7.09 -3.37 -5.23
C ASN A 44 7.41 -2.17 -4.30
N GLY A 45 6.98 -2.20 -3.04
CA GLY A 45 7.14 -1.14 -2.04
C GLY A 45 6.17 0.04 -2.20
N THR A 46 5.15 -0.07 -3.06
CA THR A 46 4.12 0.97 -3.20
C THR A 46 2.91 0.67 -2.33
N TYR A 47 2.20 1.70 -1.89
CA TYR A 47 0.99 1.56 -1.10
C TYR A 47 -0.28 1.81 -1.92
N VAL A 48 -1.35 1.10 -1.57
CA VAL A 48 -2.73 1.41 -2.02
C VAL A 48 -3.52 1.87 -0.82
N GLU A 49 -4.12 3.05 -0.91
CA GLU A 49 -5.06 3.51 0.10
C GLU A 49 -6.51 3.43 -0.39
N TYR A 50 -7.42 3.07 0.52
CA TYR A 50 -8.83 2.91 0.25
C TYR A 50 -9.66 4.03 0.90
N THR A 51 -10.54 4.66 0.11
CA THR A 51 -11.46 5.72 0.54
C THR A 51 -12.68 5.19 1.28
N GLN A 52 -12.77 3.87 1.42
CA GLN A 52 -13.88 3.16 2.03
C GLN A 52 -13.34 1.94 2.75
N PHE A 53 -14.00 1.59 3.84
CA PHE A 53 -13.76 0.35 4.56
C PHE A 53 -15.01 -0.08 5.33
N MET A 54 -15.01 -1.27 5.93
CA MET A 54 -16.07 -1.67 6.86
C MET A 54 -16.15 -0.64 8.00
N ASN A 55 -17.36 -0.42 8.53
CA ASN A 55 -17.54 0.46 9.69
C ASN A 55 -17.20 -0.26 11.01
N SER A 56 -17.42 0.40 12.14
CA SER A 56 -17.20 -0.16 13.48
C SER A 56 -18.28 -1.16 13.93
N SER A 57 -19.02 -1.78 13.03
CA SER A 57 -20.07 -2.78 13.36
C SER A 57 -19.49 -4.12 13.82
N GLY A 58 -18.21 -4.37 13.58
CA GLY A 58 -17.49 -5.59 13.97
C GLY A 58 -17.18 -6.55 12.82
N ASP A 59 -17.72 -6.30 11.62
CA ASP A 59 -17.37 -6.99 10.38
C ASP A 59 -15.89 -6.80 10.05
N GLY A 60 -15.33 -7.71 9.26
CA GLY A 60 -13.90 -7.66 8.95
C GLY A 60 -13.48 -8.46 7.72
N ALA A 61 -12.33 -8.07 7.16
CA ALA A 61 -11.68 -8.77 6.07
C ALA A 61 -10.89 -9.95 6.64
N LEU A 62 -11.07 -11.13 6.04
CA LEU A 62 -10.25 -12.29 6.30
C LEU A 62 -8.87 -12.08 5.67
N ILE A 63 -7.82 -12.32 6.43
CA ILE A 63 -6.43 -12.21 5.99
C ILE A 63 -5.61 -13.43 6.43
N LEU A 64 -4.49 -13.65 5.77
CA LEU A 64 -3.41 -14.51 6.23
C LEU A 64 -2.12 -13.70 6.18
N ASP A 65 -1.67 -13.25 7.35
CA ASP A 65 -0.37 -12.59 7.56
C ASP A 65 0.75 -13.61 7.30
N ARG A 66 1.27 -13.61 6.06
CA ARG A 66 2.13 -14.68 5.51
C ARG A 66 3.56 -14.57 6.01
N ASP A 67 4.04 -13.36 6.24
CA ASP A 67 5.41 -13.11 6.68
C ASP A 67 5.53 -12.82 8.19
N ASN A 68 4.39 -12.70 8.90
CA ASN A 68 4.28 -12.49 10.34
C ASN A 68 4.89 -11.17 10.82
N ASP A 69 4.81 -10.12 10.00
CA ASP A 69 5.31 -8.80 10.33
C ASP A 69 4.32 -7.98 11.20
N GLY A 70 3.06 -8.43 11.29
CA GLY A 70 2.00 -7.79 12.04
C GLY A 70 1.35 -6.59 11.34
N THR A 71 1.59 -6.43 10.05
CA THR A 71 0.91 -5.47 9.17
C THR A 71 -0.02 -6.21 8.20
N VAL A 72 -0.57 -5.50 7.21
CA VAL A 72 -1.43 -6.12 6.19
C VAL A 72 -0.94 -5.66 4.82
N ASP A 73 -0.28 -6.58 4.13
CA ASP A 73 0.17 -6.37 2.77
C ASP A 73 -0.84 -6.89 1.76
N ALA A 74 -0.66 -6.50 0.50
CA ALA A 74 -1.46 -6.97 -0.61
C ALA A 74 -1.37 -8.50 -0.74
N GLU A 75 -0.22 -9.07 -0.40
CA GLU A 75 0.03 -10.50 -0.38
C GLU A 75 -0.77 -11.22 0.71
N ASP A 76 -1.10 -10.55 1.82
CA ASP A 76 -1.82 -11.12 2.97
C ASP A 76 -3.33 -11.26 2.76
N LEU A 77 -3.88 -10.40 1.90
CA LEU A 77 -5.30 -10.39 1.57
C LEU A 77 -5.67 -11.60 0.71
N PHE A 78 -6.93 -12.03 0.80
CA PHE A 78 -7.54 -12.92 -0.20
C PHE A 78 -8.29 -12.09 -1.22
N GLY A 79 -7.91 -12.19 -2.50
CA GLY A 79 -8.46 -11.35 -3.55
C GLY A 79 -7.94 -11.64 -4.96
N GLY A 80 -8.56 -10.99 -5.93
CA GLY A 80 -8.22 -11.14 -7.35
C GLY A 80 -6.87 -10.51 -7.72
N ARG A 81 -6.39 -10.89 -8.91
CA ARG A 81 -5.04 -10.61 -9.43
C ARG A 81 -4.51 -9.17 -9.35
N ASN A 82 -5.39 -8.17 -9.42
CA ASN A 82 -4.98 -6.77 -9.48
C ASN A 82 -4.38 -6.29 -8.15
N LEU A 83 -4.78 -6.92 -7.05
CA LEU A 83 -4.28 -6.61 -5.72
C LEU A 83 -3.11 -7.52 -5.36
N THR A 84 -3.35 -8.83 -5.38
CA THR A 84 -2.45 -9.84 -4.82
C THR A 84 -1.32 -10.25 -5.77
N GLY A 85 -1.41 -9.86 -7.04
CA GLY A 85 -0.51 -10.32 -8.11
C GLY A 85 -0.67 -11.80 -8.50
N ARG A 86 -1.56 -12.54 -7.82
CA ARG A 86 -1.83 -13.97 -8.10
C ARG A 86 -2.80 -14.12 -9.26
N ASP A 87 -2.59 -15.10 -10.13
CA ASP A 87 -3.46 -15.34 -11.30
C ASP A 87 -4.79 -16.00 -10.89
N ILE A 88 -5.65 -15.22 -10.22
CA ILE A 88 -6.89 -15.68 -9.58
C ILE A 88 -7.98 -14.64 -9.82
N ASP A 89 -9.20 -15.10 -10.10
CA ASP A 89 -10.30 -14.22 -10.53
C ASP A 89 -11.05 -13.57 -9.37
N ASN A 90 -11.06 -14.20 -8.18
CA ASN A 90 -11.73 -13.66 -6.99
C ASN A 90 -11.19 -14.22 -5.67
N ALA A 91 -11.66 -13.64 -4.57
CA ALA A 91 -11.21 -13.97 -3.22
C ALA A 91 -11.57 -15.40 -2.75
N PHE A 92 -12.65 -16.01 -3.25
CA PHE A 92 -13.00 -17.40 -2.89
C PHE A 92 -12.04 -18.40 -3.52
N GLU A 93 -11.64 -18.17 -4.77
CA GLU A 93 -10.65 -18.99 -5.45
C GLU A 93 -9.26 -18.87 -4.82
N ASP A 94 -8.92 -17.67 -4.33
CA ASP A 94 -7.67 -17.45 -3.61
C ASP A 94 -7.67 -18.15 -2.25
N LEU A 95 -8.80 -18.09 -1.55
CA LEU A 95 -9.00 -18.82 -0.29
C LEU A 95 -8.97 -20.35 -0.50
N ALA A 96 -9.43 -20.85 -1.65
CA ALA A 96 -9.40 -22.27 -1.99
C ALA A 96 -7.98 -22.85 -2.05
N LEU A 97 -6.94 -22.01 -2.21
CA LEU A 97 -5.54 -22.46 -2.12
C LEU A 97 -5.16 -22.94 -0.71
N LEU A 98 -5.95 -22.60 0.32
CA LEU A 98 -5.74 -23.06 1.68
C LEU A 98 -6.49 -24.35 2.03
N ASP A 99 -7.32 -24.87 1.11
CA ASP A 99 -8.03 -26.14 1.26
C ASP A 99 -7.04 -27.30 1.06
N SER A 100 -6.43 -27.73 2.16
CA SER A 100 -5.33 -28.69 2.14
C SER A 100 -5.81 -30.13 1.98
N ASN A 101 -7.09 -30.39 2.29
CA ASN A 101 -7.70 -31.72 2.18
C ASN A 101 -8.61 -31.87 0.94
N GLY A 102 -8.90 -30.77 0.24
CA GLY A 102 -9.66 -30.72 -1.01
C GLY A 102 -11.15 -31.00 -0.83
N ASP A 103 -11.71 -30.74 0.36
CA ASP A 103 -13.12 -31.02 0.66
C ASP A 103 -14.09 -29.87 0.29
N GLY A 104 -13.54 -28.75 -0.20
CA GLY A 104 -14.28 -27.55 -0.57
C GLY A 104 -14.63 -26.65 0.61
N ILE A 105 -14.04 -26.89 1.79
CA ILE A 105 -14.39 -26.22 3.03
C ILE A 105 -13.14 -25.85 3.84
N ILE A 106 -12.95 -24.55 4.08
CA ILE A 106 -11.91 -24.10 5.01
C ILE A 106 -12.37 -24.28 6.45
N ASN A 107 -11.69 -25.18 7.18
CA ASN A 107 -11.98 -25.50 8.57
C ASN A 107 -10.72 -25.97 9.35
N PHE A 108 -10.86 -26.40 10.61
CA PHE A 108 -9.72 -26.82 11.44
C PHE A 108 -8.93 -28.02 10.89
N SER A 109 -9.47 -28.74 9.92
CA SER A 109 -8.75 -29.80 9.20
C SER A 109 -7.68 -29.26 8.25
N ASP A 110 -7.68 -27.96 7.97
CA ASP A 110 -6.73 -27.31 7.07
C ASP A 110 -5.49 -26.75 7.77
N SER A 111 -4.32 -26.95 7.15
CA SER A 111 -3.01 -26.60 7.73
C SER A 111 -2.87 -25.12 8.10
N ASN A 112 -3.53 -24.23 7.37
CA ASN A 112 -3.42 -22.78 7.53
C ASN A 112 -4.60 -22.16 8.27
N TYR A 113 -5.63 -22.94 8.64
CA TYR A 113 -6.84 -22.42 9.27
C TYR A 113 -6.57 -21.61 10.54
N THR A 114 -5.69 -22.11 11.40
CA THR A 114 -5.36 -21.48 12.68
C THR A 114 -4.55 -20.19 12.55
N GLN A 115 -4.02 -19.91 11.35
CA GLN A 115 -3.24 -18.70 11.05
C GLN A 115 -4.11 -17.58 10.49
N LEU A 116 -5.37 -17.87 10.15
CA LEU A 116 -6.30 -16.86 9.64
C LEU A 116 -6.61 -15.80 10.69
N LYS A 117 -6.62 -14.54 10.25
CA LYS A 117 -6.91 -13.37 11.07
C LYS A 117 -8.01 -12.54 10.42
N ILE A 118 -8.56 -11.61 11.20
CA ILE A 118 -9.53 -10.62 10.79
C ILE A 118 -8.89 -9.24 10.89
N TRP A 119 -8.93 -8.51 9.79
CA TRP A 119 -8.60 -7.09 9.74
C TRP A 119 -9.88 -6.24 9.71
N ARG A 120 -10.04 -5.37 10.71
CA ARG A 120 -11.27 -4.58 10.87
C ARG A 120 -11.04 -3.25 11.59
N VAL A 121 -12.09 -2.45 11.65
CA VAL A 121 -12.15 -1.25 12.51
C VAL A 121 -12.27 -1.69 13.97
N ASN A 122 -11.45 -1.10 14.83
CA ASN A 122 -11.46 -1.37 16.26
C ASN A 122 -12.77 -0.89 16.93
N GLY A 123 -13.03 -1.40 18.14
CA GLY A 123 -14.26 -1.08 18.88
C GLY A 123 -14.45 0.41 19.22
N SER A 124 -13.38 1.23 19.19
CA SER A 124 -13.48 2.69 19.37
C SER A 124 -13.81 3.45 18.08
N GLY A 125 -13.77 2.78 16.92
CA GLY A 125 -14.03 3.41 15.62
C GLY A 125 -12.93 4.36 15.15
N SER A 126 -11.78 4.35 15.81
CA SER A 126 -10.70 5.35 15.64
C SER A 126 -9.44 4.78 14.98
N GLY A 127 -9.46 3.52 14.59
CA GLY A 127 -8.31 2.85 13.98
C GLY A 127 -8.63 1.44 13.53
N LEU A 128 -7.61 0.77 12.99
CA LEU A 128 -7.69 -0.59 12.49
C LEU A 128 -7.00 -1.56 13.47
N GLU A 129 -7.46 -2.79 13.48
CA GLU A 129 -6.90 -3.87 14.30
C GLU A 129 -6.84 -5.18 13.52
N ILE A 130 -5.87 -6.03 13.86
CA ILE A 130 -5.76 -7.41 13.38
C ILE A 130 -6.02 -8.34 14.56
N ILE A 131 -7.00 -9.23 14.44
CA ILE A 131 -7.40 -10.16 15.50
C ILE A 131 -7.45 -11.59 14.95
N PRO A 132 -6.96 -12.61 15.68
CA PRO A 132 -7.14 -14.01 15.28
C PRO A 132 -8.60 -14.37 15.01
N LEU A 133 -8.88 -15.16 13.97
CA LEU A 133 -10.26 -15.52 13.58
C LEU A 133 -11.05 -16.16 14.74
N ASN A 134 -10.42 -17.02 15.53
CA ASN A 134 -11.05 -17.67 16.68
C ASN A 134 -11.37 -16.74 17.86
N ASN A 135 -10.81 -15.52 17.89
CA ASN A 135 -11.12 -14.51 18.89
C ASN A 135 -12.29 -13.61 18.46
N THR A 136 -12.73 -13.67 17.21
CA THR A 136 -13.88 -12.88 16.72
C THR A 136 -15.17 -13.70 16.78
N VAL A 137 -15.12 -14.94 16.28
CA VAL A 137 -16.27 -15.82 16.22
C VAL A 137 -15.81 -17.29 16.28
N ASN A 138 -16.63 -18.16 16.86
CA ASN A 138 -16.43 -19.61 16.79
C ASN A 138 -16.79 -20.13 15.40
N MET A 139 -15.94 -19.80 14.43
CA MET A 139 -16.02 -20.24 13.05
C MET A 139 -15.86 -21.77 13.00
N THR A 140 -16.83 -22.43 12.38
CA THR A 140 -16.79 -23.90 12.19
C THR A 140 -16.40 -24.28 10.79
N ARG A 141 -16.80 -23.49 9.79
CA ARG A 141 -16.43 -23.67 8.38
C ARG A 141 -16.69 -22.43 7.55
N ILE A 142 -15.86 -22.22 6.53
CA ILE A 142 -16.13 -21.30 5.41
C ILE A 142 -16.33 -22.15 4.15
N ASN A 143 -17.46 -21.98 3.48
CA ASN A 143 -17.75 -22.71 2.25
C ASN A 143 -17.10 -22.01 1.06
N LEU A 144 -16.33 -22.75 0.25
CA LEU A 144 -15.69 -22.19 -0.95
C LEU A 144 -16.66 -22.05 -2.13
N ALA A 145 -17.84 -22.70 -2.06
CA ALA A 145 -18.87 -22.51 -3.05
C ALA A 145 -19.47 -21.10 -2.95
N TYR A 146 -19.50 -20.42 -4.09
CA TYR A 146 -20.00 -19.05 -4.20
C TYR A 146 -21.00 -18.88 -5.35
N ARG A 147 -21.72 -17.76 -5.33
CA ARG A 147 -22.61 -17.31 -6.39
C ARG A 147 -22.18 -15.94 -6.89
N ASP A 148 -21.94 -15.83 -8.19
CA ASP A 148 -21.83 -14.53 -8.87
C ASP A 148 -23.23 -13.92 -9.00
N VAL A 149 -23.40 -12.70 -8.51
CA VAL A 149 -24.69 -12.00 -8.43
C VAL A 149 -24.83 -10.87 -9.44
N GLY A 150 -23.82 -10.59 -10.27
CA GLY A 150 -23.89 -9.59 -11.35
C GLY A 150 -24.10 -8.13 -10.87
N ALA A 151 -23.89 -7.17 -11.78
CA ALA A 151 -23.78 -5.73 -11.49
C ALA A 151 -25.09 -4.98 -11.17
N THR A 152 -26.19 -5.67 -10.84
CA THR A 152 -27.52 -5.03 -10.67
C THR A 152 -27.87 -4.62 -9.24
N ASP A 153 -26.98 -4.87 -8.27
CA ASP A 153 -27.12 -4.34 -6.90
C ASP A 153 -26.42 -2.97 -6.80
N PRO A 154 -27.09 -1.91 -6.30
CA PRO A 154 -26.47 -0.60 -6.11
C PRO A 154 -25.29 -0.60 -5.12
N TYR A 155 -25.09 -1.68 -4.36
CA TYR A 155 -23.86 -1.95 -3.62
C TYR A 155 -23.15 -3.13 -4.30
N PHE A 156 -22.05 -2.82 -4.99
CA PHE A 156 -21.35 -3.71 -5.90
C PHE A 156 -20.71 -4.91 -5.19
N TRP A 157 -21.35 -6.08 -5.26
CA TRP A 157 -20.80 -7.36 -4.80
C TRP A 157 -20.61 -8.27 -6.01
N ARG A 158 -19.37 -8.69 -6.29
CA ARG A 158 -19.10 -9.59 -7.44
C ARG A 158 -19.31 -11.05 -7.07
N VAL A 159 -19.17 -11.41 -5.78
CA VAL A 159 -19.23 -12.80 -5.33
C VAL A 159 -19.83 -12.92 -3.93
N LEU A 160 -20.85 -13.77 -3.77
CA LEU A 160 -21.50 -14.09 -2.50
C LEU A 160 -21.23 -15.55 -2.09
N GLY A 161 -20.77 -15.78 -0.88
CA GLY A 161 -20.65 -17.11 -0.27
C GLY A 161 -21.23 -17.15 1.14
N GLU A 162 -21.13 -18.32 1.76
CA GLU A 162 -21.70 -18.60 3.08
C GLU A 162 -20.65 -19.23 4.00
N TYR A 163 -20.79 -19.01 5.29
CA TYR A 163 -19.99 -19.69 6.30
C TYR A 163 -20.88 -20.12 7.47
N ASN A 164 -20.37 -20.96 8.36
CA ASN A 164 -21.07 -21.34 9.59
C ASN A 164 -20.25 -21.01 10.83
N SER A 165 -20.92 -20.37 11.79
CA SER A 165 -20.43 -20.15 13.14
C SER A 165 -21.36 -20.85 14.13
N SER A 166 -20.82 -21.41 15.21
CA SER A 166 -21.64 -21.93 16.31
C SER A 166 -22.28 -20.83 17.16
N ASP A 167 -21.83 -19.58 17.01
CA ASP A 167 -22.36 -18.43 17.74
C ASP A 167 -23.61 -17.85 17.08
N PHE A 168 -23.84 -18.16 15.80
CA PHE A 168 -24.89 -17.56 14.98
C PHE A 168 -26.01 -18.57 14.69
N ASN A 169 -27.24 -18.06 14.74
CA ASN A 169 -28.45 -18.83 14.42
C ASN A 169 -28.94 -18.57 12.98
N THR A 170 -28.16 -17.84 12.20
CA THR A 170 -28.42 -17.52 10.79
C THR A 170 -27.34 -18.14 9.90
N ASN A 171 -27.48 -17.97 8.58
CA ASN A 171 -26.41 -18.25 7.63
C ASN A 171 -25.67 -16.92 7.36
N PRO A 172 -24.58 -16.62 8.09
CA PRO A 172 -23.84 -15.39 7.89
C PRO A 172 -23.17 -15.39 6.50
N ILE A 173 -22.93 -14.18 6.01
CA ILE A 173 -22.54 -13.93 4.62
C ILE A 173 -21.02 -13.73 4.55
N ALA A 174 -20.40 -14.29 3.51
CA ALA A 174 -19.06 -13.95 3.06
C ALA A 174 -19.13 -13.28 1.69
N VAL A 175 -18.37 -12.21 1.45
CA VAL A 175 -18.47 -11.40 0.23
C VAL A 175 -17.09 -10.99 -0.28
N GLY A 176 -16.87 -11.04 -1.59
CA GLY A 176 -15.75 -10.33 -2.22
C GLY A 176 -16.11 -8.87 -2.45
N VAL A 177 -15.38 -7.95 -1.79
CA VAL A 177 -15.67 -6.51 -1.79
C VAL A 177 -14.58 -5.72 -2.50
N ASN A 178 -14.94 -4.91 -3.51
CA ASN A 178 -14.03 -3.96 -4.14
C ASN A 178 -14.11 -2.58 -3.51
N PHE A 179 -13.09 -2.22 -2.73
CA PHE A 179 -13.00 -0.87 -2.19
C PHE A 179 -12.45 0.11 -3.23
N THR A 180 -12.94 1.35 -3.19
CA THR A 180 -12.47 2.43 -4.08
C THR A 180 -11.17 3.01 -3.53
N THR A 181 -10.14 3.10 -4.36
CA THR A 181 -8.86 3.71 -3.95
C THR A 181 -8.92 5.24 -3.97
N ILE A 182 -7.96 5.90 -3.31
CA ILE A 182 -7.84 7.37 -3.32
C ILE A 182 -7.69 7.95 -4.73
N ASN A 183 -7.16 7.16 -5.67
CA ASN A 183 -6.99 7.55 -7.07
C ASN A 183 -8.26 7.32 -7.90
N GLY A 184 -9.36 6.90 -7.28
CA GLY A 184 -10.62 6.59 -7.94
C GLY A 184 -10.59 5.29 -8.77
N VAL A 185 -9.57 4.46 -8.59
CA VAL A 185 -9.47 3.18 -9.29
C VAL A 185 -10.35 2.15 -8.59
N LEU A 186 -11.21 1.51 -9.38
CA LEU A 186 -12.03 0.37 -8.96
C LEU A 186 -11.32 -0.93 -9.36
N ASN A 187 -11.50 -1.99 -8.57
CA ASN A 187 -10.86 -3.31 -8.74
C ASN A 187 -9.37 -3.38 -8.39
N GLU A 188 -8.90 -2.54 -7.49
CA GLU A 188 -7.56 -2.67 -6.89
C GLU A 188 -7.58 -3.44 -5.56
N GLY A 189 -8.71 -4.03 -5.17
CA GLY A 189 -8.77 -4.90 -4.00
C GLY A 189 -10.11 -5.60 -3.82
N ASP A 190 -10.20 -6.89 -4.19
CA ASP A 190 -11.31 -7.78 -3.89
C ASP A 190 -11.11 -8.39 -2.49
N PHE A 191 -11.52 -7.70 -1.42
CA PHE A 191 -11.30 -8.17 -0.07
C PHE A 191 -12.32 -9.26 0.28
N PHE A 192 -11.87 -10.38 0.85
CA PHE A 192 -12.78 -11.38 1.41
C PHE A 192 -13.35 -10.90 2.76
N VAL A 193 -14.58 -10.39 2.76
CA VAL A 193 -15.22 -9.82 3.94
C VAL A 193 -16.23 -10.79 4.56
N LEU A 194 -16.20 -10.88 5.89
CA LEU A 194 -17.11 -11.69 6.70
C LEU A 194 -18.06 -10.79 7.49
N ASP A 195 -19.35 -11.13 7.47
CA ASP A 195 -20.35 -10.59 8.42
C ASP A 195 -20.09 -11.25 9.76
N LEU A 196 -19.49 -10.52 10.72
CA LEU A 196 -19.09 -11.06 12.02
C LEU A 196 -20.01 -10.59 13.14
N ASN A 197 -21.07 -9.85 12.82
CA ASN A 197 -21.99 -9.26 13.79
C ASN A 197 -23.39 -9.90 13.76
N ASN A 198 -23.63 -10.87 12.87
CA ASN A 198 -24.89 -11.61 12.72
C ASN A 198 -26.07 -10.71 12.29
N ALA A 199 -25.79 -9.58 11.64
CA ALA A 199 -26.80 -8.69 11.09
C ALA A 199 -27.30 -9.13 9.70
N ASN A 200 -26.66 -10.12 9.09
CA ASN A 200 -26.88 -10.57 7.71
C ASN A 200 -26.71 -9.43 6.69
N ASN A 201 -25.77 -8.52 6.94
CA ASN A 201 -25.35 -7.47 6.02
C ASN A 201 -23.90 -7.07 6.28
N ILE A 202 -23.26 -6.47 5.27
CA ILE A 202 -21.96 -5.81 5.40
C ILE A 202 -22.18 -4.32 5.26
N THR A 203 -21.63 -3.54 6.19
CA THR A 203 -21.76 -2.08 6.16
C THR A 203 -20.41 -1.40 5.93
N ILE A 204 -20.33 -0.64 4.83
CA ILE A 204 -19.16 0.11 4.42
C ILE A 204 -19.35 1.59 4.76
N ALA A 205 -18.30 2.22 5.29
CA ALA A 205 -18.23 3.65 5.54
C ALA A 205 -17.12 4.29 4.71
N ASN A 206 -17.35 5.54 4.30
CA ASN A 206 -16.29 6.37 3.76
C ASN A 206 -15.29 6.69 4.87
N THR A 207 -14.02 6.63 4.52
CA THR A 207 -12.92 7.03 5.39
C THR A 207 -12.72 8.55 5.26
N THR A 208 -12.29 9.19 6.34
CA THR A 208 -12.23 10.66 6.41
C THR A 208 -10.83 11.17 6.70
N GLN A 209 -9.85 10.27 6.87
CA GLN A 209 -8.45 10.56 7.17
C GLN A 209 -7.54 9.71 6.27
N CYS A 210 -7.48 10.03 4.98
CA CYS A 210 -6.51 9.40 4.07
C CYS A 210 -5.16 10.09 4.20
N SER A 211 -4.07 9.31 4.16
CA SER A 211 -2.74 9.90 4.02
C SER A 211 -2.67 10.50 2.62
N THR A 212 -2.56 11.82 2.52
CA THR A 212 -2.03 12.36 1.27
C THR A 212 -0.56 11.97 1.25
N PRO A 213 -0.05 11.28 0.21
CA PRO A 213 1.36 10.89 0.19
C PRO A 213 2.22 12.13 0.44
N MET A 214 2.99 12.11 1.53
CA MET A 214 3.81 13.25 1.91
C MET A 214 4.81 13.52 0.79
N THR A 215 4.75 14.72 0.20
CA THR A 215 5.74 15.11 -0.80
C THR A 215 6.73 16.10 -0.22
N ILE A 216 8.01 15.84 -0.46
CA ILE A 216 9.11 16.69 -0.02
C ILE A 216 9.67 17.43 -1.24
N SER A 217 9.41 18.73 -1.31
CA SER A 217 9.88 19.60 -2.38
C SER A 217 11.15 20.34 -1.94
N LEU A 218 12.27 20.07 -2.61
CA LEU A 218 13.53 20.76 -2.33
C LEU A 218 13.55 22.13 -3.01
N GLU A 219 13.85 23.18 -2.25
CA GLU A 219 13.86 24.56 -2.75
C GLU A 219 15.30 25.01 -3.03
N SER A 220 16.20 24.86 -2.05
CA SER A 220 17.61 25.29 -2.16
C SER A 220 18.52 24.42 -1.28
N PRO A 221 19.79 24.16 -1.67
CA PRO A 221 20.43 24.54 -2.92
C PRO A 221 19.81 23.88 -4.17
N ALA A 222 20.00 24.47 -5.35
CA ALA A 222 19.56 23.86 -6.60
C ALA A 222 20.37 22.58 -6.91
N ASN A 223 19.83 21.68 -7.73
CA ASN A 223 20.58 20.49 -8.15
C ASN A 223 21.82 20.91 -8.97
N ALA A 224 22.96 20.29 -8.70
CA ALA A 224 24.26 20.59 -9.32
C ALA A 224 24.69 22.06 -9.14
N SER A 225 24.42 22.64 -7.97
CA SER A 225 24.86 23.99 -7.60
C SER A 225 26.22 23.96 -6.89
N THR A 226 26.90 25.12 -6.85
CA THR A 226 28.18 25.29 -6.17
C THR A 226 28.06 26.30 -5.03
N GLU A 227 28.51 25.92 -3.83
CA GLU A 227 28.66 26.80 -2.68
C GLU A 227 30.13 27.15 -2.48
N SER A 228 30.46 28.44 -2.45
CA SER A 228 31.84 28.93 -2.42
C SER A 228 32.16 29.82 -1.22
N SER A 229 31.20 30.05 -0.32
CA SER A 229 31.31 31.01 0.77
C SER A 229 31.02 30.42 2.15
N ASP A 230 30.18 29.38 2.22
CA ASP A 230 29.72 28.79 3.48
C ASP A 230 30.02 27.29 3.58
N ALA A 231 30.79 26.90 4.60
CA ALA A 231 31.11 25.50 4.89
C ALA A 231 29.98 24.76 5.63
N THR A 232 28.94 25.47 6.05
CA THR A 232 27.74 24.98 6.75
C THR A 232 26.47 25.46 6.04
N PRO A 233 26.25 25.07 4.77
CA PRO A 233 25.17 25.61 3.96
C PRO A 233 23.77 25.34 4.56
N ASN A 234 22.85 26.24 4.22
CA ASN A 234 21.43 26.12 4.56
C ASN A 234 20.67 25.37 3.46
N PHE A 235 19.84 24.41 3.87
CA PHE A 235 18.99 23.60 3.00
C PHE A 235 17.52 23.96 3.24
N PHE A 236 16.87 24.46 2.19
CA PHE A 236 15.47 24.87 2.19
C PHE A 236 14.63 23.84 1.48
N PHE A 237 13.52 23.46 2.10
CA PHE A 237 12.55 22.54 1.54
C PHE A 237 11.17 22.86 2.09
N ASN A 238 10.15 22.39 1.37
CA ASN A 238 8.77 22.46 1.79
C ASN A 238 8.17 21.05 1.73
N ILE A 239 7.25 20.77 2.65
CA ILE A 239 6.51 19.52 2.69
C ILE A 239 5.05 19.80 2.37
N THR A 240 4.40 18.85 1.71
CA THR A 240 2.94 18.80 1.68
C THR A 240 2.47 17.49 2.28
N ASP A 241 1.65 17.58 3.31
CA ASP A 241 1.12 16.46 4.08
C ASP A 241 -0.24 16.82 4.69
N ASN A 242 -0.92 15.87 5.33
CA ASN A 242 -2.14 16.10 6.12
C ASN A 242 -1.85 16.32 7.62
N SER A 243 -0.60 16.13 8.06
CA SER A 243 -0.18 16.27 9.46
C SER A 243 0.13 17.69 9.91
N ALA A 244 -0.10 17.94 11.20
CA ALA A 244 0.15 19.24 11.82
C ALA A 244 1.66 19.54 11.95
N THR A 245 2.46 18.51 12.23
CA THR A 245 3.92 18.60 12.37
C THR A 245 4.57 17.29 11.90
N VAL A 246 5.71 17.39 11.22
CA VAL A 246 6.47 16.26 10.65
C VAL A 246 7.92 16.29 11.13
N ASN A 247 8.55 15.13 11.28
CA ASN A 247 9.96 15.02 11.66
C ASN A 247 10.87 14.84 10.44
N CYS A 248 11.67 15.85 10.13
CA CYS A 248 12.55 15.85 8.95
C CYS A 248 14.02 15.87 9.33
N THR A 249 14.81 15.06 8.64
CA THR A 249 16.26 14.89 8.81
C THR A 249 16.98 15.19 7.50
N LEU A 250 18.00 16.03 7.56
CA LEU A 250 18.93 16.28 6.46
C LEU A 250 19.99 15.19 6.42
N TRP A 251 20.11 14.51 5.29
CA TRP A 251 21.13 13.51 5.02
C TRP A 251 22.09 14.02 3.97
N ILE A 252 23.39 13.81 4.21
CA ILE A 252 24.45 14.14 3.27
C ILE A 252 25.34 12.93 3.11
N ASN A 253 25.59 12.56 1.86
CA ASN A 253 26.58 11.56 1.49
C ASN A 253 27.90 12.26 1.17
N SER A 254 28.87 12.07 2.07
CA SER A 254 30.24 12.54 1.92
C SER A 254 31.14 11.37 1.55
N SER A 255 31.62 11.32 0.30
CA SER A 255 32.60 10.33 -0.18
C SER A 255 32.20 8.85 0.09
N GLY A 256 30.90 8.54 0.03
CA GLY A 256 30.37 7.19 0.25
C GLY A 256 29.92 6.88 1.68
N THR A 257 30.11 7.82 2.62
CA THR A 257 29.56 7.72 3.97
C THR A 257 28.31 8.59 4.07
N VAL A 258 27.18 7.96 4.40
CA VAL A 258 25.90 8.64 4.63
C VAL A 258 25.77 8.96 6.12
N ALA A 259 25.52 10.22 6.45
CA ALA A 259 25.27 10.66 7.81
C ALA A 259 24.16 11.73 7.86
N SER A 260 23.50 11.85 9.02
CA SER A 260 22.55 12.92 9.29
C SER A 260 23.28 14.18 9.74
N TYR A 261 22.94 15.32 9.14
CA TYR A 261 23.59 16.61 9.37
C TYR A 261 22.65 17.65 10.01
N ALA A 262 21.34 17.37 10.08
CA ALA A 262 20.40 18.18 10.83
C ALA A 262 19.10 17.40 11.05
N ASN A 263 18.33 17.76 12.07
CA ASN A 263 17.00 17.21 12.32
C ASN A 263 16.08 18.31 12.88
N ASN A 264 14.82 18.31 12.46
CA ASN A 264 13.75 19.13 13.03
C ASN A 264 12.49 18.28 13.13
N ASN A 265 12.00 18.09 14.35
CA ASN A 265 10.82 17.26 14.65
C ASN A 265 9.49 18.05 14.61
N SER A 266 9.53 19.31 14.22
CA SER A 266 8.40 20.26 14.27
C SER A 266 8.20 20.98 12.93
N VAL A 267 8.47 20.30 11.80
CA VAL A 267 8.30 20.87 10.47
C VAL A 267 6.82 21.03 10.17
N LEU A 268 6.41 22.23 9.74
CA LEU A 268 5.02 22.55 9.45
C LEU A 268 4.68 22.31 7.99
N ASN A 269 3.44 21.86 7.75
CA ASN A 269 2.90 21.66 6.41
C ASN A 269 2.85 22.96 5.59
N VAL A 270 3.14 22.86 4.28
CA VAL A 270 3.12 23.96 3.29
C VAL A 270 3.96 25.17 3.71
N THR A 271 4.99 24.95 4.54
CA THR A 271 5.86 26.00 5.06
C THR A 271 7.31 25.68 4.72
N SER A 272 7.96 26.60 3.99
CA SER A 272 9.40 26.54 3.72
C SER A 272 10.17 26.45 5.04
N THR A 273 10.93 25.37 5.19
CA THR A 273 11.72 25.05 6.38
C THR A 273 13.19 25.01 6.02
N THR A 274 14.03 25.48 6.94
CA THR A 274 15.49 25.48 6.80
C THR A 274 16.13 24.49 7.75
N LEU A 275 17.02 23.66 7.23
CA LEU A 275 17.95 22.85 8.00
C LEU A 275 19.38 23.28 7.65
N THR A 276 20.16 23.63 8.67
CA THR A 276 21.57 24.01 8.53
C THR A 276 22.45 22.82 8.84
N ALA A 277 23.46 22.56 8.03
CA ALA A 277 24.43 21.51 8.32
C ALA A 277 25.11 21.77 9.69
N ASN A 278 24.95 20.84 10.62
CA ASN A 278 25.46 20.96 12.00
C ASN A 278 26.99 20.75 12.12
N ALA A 279 27.65 20.42 11.01
CA ALA A 279 29.09 20.24 10.92
C ALA A 279 29.60 20.83 9.60
N SER A 280 30.81 21.40 9.64
CA SER A 280 31.45 21.95 8.44
C SER A 280 31.78 20.86 7.43
N LEU A 281 31.36 21.08 6.20
CA LEU A 281 31.67 20.25 5.04
C LEU A 281 33.00 20.72 4.43
N SER A 282 33.82 19.77 3.97
CA SER A 282 35.05 20.09 3.24
C SER A 282 34.74 20.46 1.79
N ASN A 283 35.72 20.99 1.05
CA ASN A 283 35.55 21.14 -0.40
C ASN A 283 35.38 19.75 -1.04
N GLY A 284 34.38 19.62 -1.90
CA GLY A 284 34.02 18.35 -2.52
C GLY A 284 32.58 18.32 -3.04
N ASP A 285 32.23 17.19 -3.65
CA ASP A 285 30.90 16.93 -4.18
C ASP A 285 30.08 16.10 -3.18
N TYR A 286 28.84 16.51 -2.94
CA TYR A 286 27.94 15.91 -1.97
C TYR A 286 26.57 15.63 -2.59
N TYR A 287 26.02 14.44 -2.33
CA TYR A 287 24.58 14.23 -2.50
C TYR A 287 23.88 14.53 -1.19
N TRP A 288 22.83 15.32 -1.26
CA TRP A 288 21.99 15.62 -0.11
C TRP A 288 20.52 15.36 -0.42
N TRP A 289 19.77 15.03 0.62
CA TRP A 289 18.33 14.82 0.56
C TRP A 289 17.72 15.00 1.95
N ILE A 290 16.39 15.10 1.99
CA ILE A 290 15.62 15.20 3.22
C ILE A 290 14.79 13.92 3.36
N ASN A 291 14.86 13.31 4.55
CA ASN A 291 13.91 12.28 4.96
C ASN A 291 12.94 12.88 5.95
N CYS A 292 11.65 12.78 5.69
CA CYS A 292 10.61 13.21 6.61
C CYS A 292 9.76 12.02 7.02
N SER A 293 9.43 11.94 8.30
CA SER A 293 8.57 10.92 8.86
C SER A 293 7.39 11.56 9.55
N ASP A 294 6.20 11.08 9.23
CA ASP A 294 4.97 11.49 9.90
C ASP A 294 4.83 10.76 11.25
N ASP A 295 4.45 11.49 12.29
CA ASP A 295 4.16 10.96 13.63
C ASP A 295 2.64 10.98 13.92
N SER A 296 1.81 10.96 12.86
CA SER A 296 0.33 10.97 12.94
C SER A 296 -0.30 9.74 13.60
N GLY A 297 0.49 8.81 14.14
CA GLY A 297 0.01 7.60 14.80
C GLY A 297 -0.29 6.43 13.85
N ALA A 298 0.03 6.56 12.56
CA ALA A 298 0.22 5.42 11.65
C ALA A 298 1.64 4.82 11.83
N PRO A 299 1.96 3.63 11.29
CA PRO A 299 3.34 3.17 11.18
C PRO A 299 4.18 4.28 10.55
N VAL A 300 5.31 4.60 11.19
CA VAL A 300 6.17 5.74 10.83
C VAL A 300 6.68 5.55 9.40
N THR A 301 5.95 6.09 8.43
CA THR A 301 6.35 6.09 7.02
C THR A 301 7.38 7.19 6.86
N THR A 302 8.61 6.79 6.49
CA THR A 302 9.68 7.74 6.19
C THR A 302 9.72 7.98 4.69
N TYR A 303 9.42 9.19 4.27
CA TYR A 303 9.50 9.63 2.89
C TYR A 303 10.88 10.23 2.61
N GLU A 304 11.49 9.82 1.49
CA GLU A 304 12.77 10.36 1.01
C GLU A 304 12.52 11.33 -0.16
N SER A 305 13.13 12.52 -0.11
CA SER A 305 13.13 13.45 -1.23
C SER A 305 14.02 12.96 -2.38
N VAL A 306 13.89 13.56 -3.57
CA VAL A 306 14.93 13.41 -4.60
C VAL A 306 16.31 13.81 -4.05
N LYS A 307 17.37 13.16 -4.52
CA LYS A 307 18.76 13.51 -4.16
C LYS A 307 19.27 14.62 -5.07
N ARG A 308 19.89 15.65 -4.48
CA ARG A 308 20.51 16.76 -5.22
C ARG A 308 22.03 16.76 -5.03
N LEU A 309 22.74 17.11 -6.09
CA LEU A 309 24.19 17.32 -6.06
C LEU A 309 24.49 18.75 -5.60
N LEU A 310 25.42 18.89 -4.65
CA LEU A 310 25.98 20.15 -4.17
C LEU A 310 27.51 20.04 -4.19
N THR A 311 28.18 20.98 -4.86
CA THR A 311 29.64 21.09 -4.86
C THR A 311 30.07 22.20 -3.91
N LEU A 312 30.86 21.89 -2.89
CA LEU A 312 31.55 22.90 -2.08
C LEU A 312 32.91 23.20 -2.69
N ASN A 313 33.13 24.48 -3.02
CA ASN A 313 34.41 25.00 -3.49
C ASN A 313 34.71 26.33 -2.81
N ILE A 314 34.94 26.26 -1.50
CA ILE A 314 35.23 27.42 -0.68
C ILE A 314 36.67 27.82 -0.91
N ALA A 315 36.88 29.04 -1.37
CA ALA A 315 38.21 29.59 -1.52
C ALA A 315 38.87 29.66 -0.14
N ALA A 316 40.04 29.04 0.01
CA ALA A 316 40.84 29.18 1.21
C ALA A 316 41.10 30.69 1.43
N SER A 317 40.72 31.19 2.59
CA SER A 317 41.04 32.55 3.04
C SER A 317 42.54 32.81 2.84
N SER A 318 42.88 33.59 1.82
CA SER A 318 44.26 33.97 1.53
C SER A 318 44.67 35.11 2.44
N SER A 319 45.45 34.82 3.48
CA SER A 319 46.34 35.83 4.08
C SER A 319 47.39 36.24 3.03
N PRO A 320 47.73 37.53 2.89
CA PRO A 320 48.64 37.97 1.84
C PRO A 320 50.08 37.66 2.23
N SER A 321 50.78 36.84 1.45
CA SER A 321 52.24 36.78 1.46
C SER A 321 52.82 36.61 0.05
N SER A 322 53.92 37.30 -0.16
CA SER A 322 54.56 37.66 -1.42
C SER A 322 55.44 36.56 -2.04
N SER A 323 55.47 36.57 -3.38
CA SER A 323 56.57 36.19 -4.29
C SER A 323 57.14 34.76 -4.24
N SER A 324 57.03 34.03 -5.36
CA SER A 324 58.11 33.86 -6.37
C SER A 324 57.76 32.73 -7.36
N SER A 325 58.36 32.80 -8.54
CA SER A 325 58.04 32.04 -9.75
C SER A 325 58.35 30.53 -9.66
N SER A 326 57.60 29.70 -10.38
CA SER A 326 58.07 28.79 -11.46
C SER A 326 57.15 27.57 -11.66
N GLY A 327 56.99 27.15 -12.92
CA GLY A 327 56.69 25.77 -13.31
C GLY A 327 55.22 25.41 -13.56
N GLY A 328 54.85 25.26 -14.84
CA GLY A 328 53.53 24.80 -15.25
C GLY A 328 53.28 23.30 -15.06
N GLY A 329 52.00 22.92 -15.18
CA GLY A 329 51.54 21.54 -15.22
C GLY A 329 50.03 21.47 -14.99
N SER A 330 49.25 21.39 -16.07
CA SER A 330 47.81 21.09 -16.01
C SER A 330 47.58 19.70 -15.41
N GLY A 331 46.76 19.63 -14.36
CA GLY A 331 46.21 18.40 -13.81
C GLY A 331 44.75 18.62 -13.45
N GLY A 332 43.84 18.13 -14.30
CA GLY A 332 42.40 18.17 -14.04
C GLY A 332 42.03 17.18 -12.92
N SER A 333 41.40 17.68 -11.88
CA SER A 333 40.90 16.88 -10.77
C SER A 333 39.62 16.14 -11.18
N VAL A 334 39.70 14.82 -11.14
CA VAL A 334 38.67 13.85 -11.52
C VAL A 334 37.68 13.68 -10.35
N SER A 335 36.42 14.06 -10.54
CA SER A 335 35.30 13.65 -9.67
C SER A 335 35.15 12.13 -9.79
N GLN A 336 35.38 11.38 -8.71
CA GLN A 336 35.25 9.92 -8.76
C GLN A 336 33.77 9.54 -8.86
N SER A 337 33.40 9.00 -10.02
CA SER A 337 32.08 8.43 -10.29
C SER A 337 31.77 7.30 -9.29
N PHE A 338 30.51 7.20 -8.82
CA PHE A 338 29.99 6.03 -8.11
C PHE A 338 30.33 4.73 -8.84
N TRP A 339 30.35 4.79 -10.18
CA TRP A 339 30.75 3.71 -11.05
C TRP A 339 32.27 3.62 -11.13
N THR A 340 32.82 2.53 -10.61
CA THR A 340 34.26 2.26 -10.67
C THR A 340 34.70 1.82 -12.05
N ASN A 341 33.77 1.35 -12.90
CA ASN A 341 34.05 1.02 -14.29
C ASN A 341 32.79 1.15 -15.20
N THR A 342 33.00 1.56 -16.45
CA THR A 342 31.96 1.61 -17.50
C THR A 342 32.43 0.79 -18.70
N PHE A 343 31.74 -0.30 -18.99
CA PHE A 343 31.95 -1.09 -20.21
C PHE A 343 31.17 -0.43 -21.35
N ALA A 344 31.90 0.11 -22.33
CA ALA A 344 31.32 0.74 -23.50
C ALA A 344 30.89 -0.34 -24.51
N GLU A 345 29.61 -0.38 -24.81
CA GLU A 345 28.98 -1.23 -25.83
C GLU A 345 28.13 -0.37 -26.79
N ASP A 346 28.48 0.91 -26.91
CA ASP A 346 27.76 1.98 -27.62
C ASP A 346 28.42 2.39 -28.94
N ASP A 347 29.32 1.55 -29.47
CA ASP A 347 29.98 1.73 -30.78
C ASP A 347 29.04 1.55 -31.97
N VAL A 348 28.00 0.73 -31.80
CA VAL A 348 26.90 0.55 -32.75
C VAL A 348 25.56 0.58 -32.00
N GLU A 349 24.48 0.77 -32.74
CA GLU A 349 23.12 0.72 -32.22
C GLU A 349 22.84 -0.66 -31.58
N PHE A 350 22.24 -0.70 -30.39
CA PHE A 350 22.08 -1.96 -29.64
C PHE A 350 21.20 -2.98 -30.38
N SER A 351 20.28 -2.50 -31.22
CA SER A 351 19.47 -3.33 -32.11
C SER A 351 20.29 -4.17 -33.09
N GLU A 352 21.49 -3.72 -33.46
CA GLU A 352 22.41 -4.47 -34.33
C GLU A 352 23.17 -5.56 -33.57
N LYS A 353 23.48 -5.33 -32.29
CA LYS A 353 24.18 -6.32 -31.44
C LYS A 353 23.27 -7.46 -31.00
N LYS A 354 21.97 -7.21 -30.85
CA LYS A 354 20.92 -8.11 -30.36
C LYS A 354 21.10 -8.60 -28.92
N THR A 355 22.28 -9.10 -28.54
CA THR A 355 22.57 -9.62 -27.20
C THR A 355 23.98 -9.26 -26.76
N ILE A 356 24.14 -8.89 -25.49
CA ILE A 356 25.42 -8.64 -24.82
C ILE A 356 25.45 -9.49 -23.55
N SER A 357 26.49 -10.30 -23.36
CA SER A 357 26.75 -11.01 -22.11
C SER A 357 28.00 -10.45 -21.45
N LYS A 358 27.89 -10.03 -20.18
CA LYS A 358 29.01 -9.46 -19.43
C LYS A 358 29.04 -9.83 -17.97
N SER A 359 30.26 -10.15 -17.53
CA SER A 359 30.62 -10.28 -16.12
C SER A 359 30.88 -8.91 -15.48
N LEU A 360 30.06 -8.51 -14.51
CA LEU A 360 30.15 -7.22 -13.80
C LEU A 360 30.36 -7.40 -12.29
N SER A 361 31.05 -6.46 -11.66
CA SER A 361 31.10 -6.33 -10.19
C SER A 361 30.13 -5.23 -9.72
N ILE A 362 29.86 -5.15 -8.42
CA ILE A 362 29.18 -3.98 -7.82
C ILE A 362 29.92 -2.71 -8.27
N LYS A 363 29.17 -1.65 -8.58
CA LYS A 363 29.68 -0.37 -9.11
C LYS A 363 30.27 -0.46 -10.51
N HIS A 364 30.08 -1.56 -11.24
CA HIS A 364 30.28 -1.59 -12.69
C HIS A 364 28.97 -1.33 -13.43
N ARG A 365 29.08 -0.67 -14.59
CA ARG A 365 27.96 -0.47 -15.51
C ARG A 365 28.36 -0.75 -16.96
N ILE A 366 27.36 -1.03 -17.78
CA ILE A 366 27.44 -1.14 -19.23
C ILE A 366 26.75 0.09 -19.80
N ARG A 367 27.37 0.72 -20.80
CA ARG A 367 26.78 1.80 -21.58
C ARG A 367 26.43 1.27 -22.96
N ILE A 368 25.16 1.36 -23.34
CA ILE A 368 24.63 0.92 -24.64
C ILE A 368 24.07 2.13 -25.40
N LYS A 369 23.89 1.98 -26.71
CA LYS A 369 23.30 2.99 -27.58
C LYS A 369 21.91 2.54 -28.05
N ILE A 370 20.86 3.29 -27.73
CA ILE A 370 19.50 3.04 -28.22
C ILE A 370 18.95 4.36 -28.82
N ASN A 371 18.45 4.33 -30.05
CA ASN A 371 17.94 5.48 -30.79
C ASN A 371 18.93 6.67 -30.81
N GLU A 372 20.20 6.39 -31.06
CA GLU A 372 21.30 7.36 -31.01
C GLU A 372 21.67 7.94 -29.63
N GLU A 373 20.94 7.59 -28.57
CA GLU A 373 21.18 8.03 -27.20
C GLU A 373 21.94 6.99 -26.36
N GLN A 374 22.65 7.44 -25.32
CA GLN A 374 23.39 6.57 -24.42
C GLN A 374 22.55 6.18 -23.20
N HIS A 375 22.49 4.88 -22.92
CA HIS A 375 21.78 4.32 -21.77
C HIS A 375 22.76 3.52 -20.91
N PHE A 376 22.57 3.55 -19.58
CA PHE A 376 23.46 2.85 -18.65
C PHE A 376 22.71 1.82 -17.81
N ILE A 377 23.30 0.62 -17.70
CA ILE A 377 22.82 -0.50 -16.90
C ILE A 377 23.92 -0.87 -15.93
N GLY A 378 23.68 -0.83 -14.63
CA GLY A 378 24.73 -1.12 -13.66
C GLY A 378 24.27 -1.81 -12.38
N ILE A 379 25.23 -2.42 -11.70
CA ILE A 379 25.03 -3.16 -10.46
C ILE A 379 25.25 -2.24 -9.27
N ILE A 380 24.20 -2.04 -8.46
CA ILE A 380 24.31 -1.20 -7.25
C ILE A 380 24.47 -2.02 -5.98
N ASN A 381 23.96 -3.26 -5.96
CA ASN A 381 24.07 -4.17 -4.82
C ASN A 381 24.08 -5.64 -5.28
N LEU A 382 24.70 -6.52 -4.48
CA LEU A 382 24.72 -7.97 -4.69
C LEU A 382 24.50 -8.72 -3.39
N THR A 383 23.70 -9.78 -3.48
CA THR A 383 23.61 -10.84 -2.47
C THR A 383 24.17 -12.13 -3.05
N ASN A 384 24.04 -13.24 -2.31
CA ASN A 384 24.44 -14.56 -2.79
C ASN A 384 23.51 -15.10 -3.89
N THR A 385 22.28 -14.61 -3.97
CA THR A 385 21.23 -15.15 -4.86
C THR A 385 20.55 -14.10 -5.74
N SER A 386 20.80 -12.81 -5.51
CA SER A 386 20.16 -11.71 -6.24
C SER A 386 21.09 -10.53 -6.50
N ALA A 387 20.75 -9.74 -7.51
CA ALA A 387 21.45 -8.51 -7.87
C ALA A 387 20.46 -7.35 -8.03
N THR A 388 20.82 -6.17 -7.53
CA THR A 388 20.05 -4.95 -7.79
C THR A 388 20.63 -4.23 -9.00
N ILE A 389 19.83 -4.14 -10.05
CA ILE A 389 20.16 -3.52 -11.34
C ILE A 389 19.54 -2.14 -11.41
N ASN A 390 20.33 -1.14 -11.82
CA ASN A 390 19.87 0.22 -12.10
C ASN A 390 19.99 0.50 -13.60
N VAL A 391 18.89 0.91 -14.24
CA VAL A 391 18.85 1.41 -15.62
C VAL A 391 18.60 2.92 -15.58
N SER A 392 19.55 3.74 -16.08
CA SER A 392 19.62 5.17 -15.72
C SER A 392 18.82 6.14 -16.60
N SER A 393 18.34 5.72 -17.76
CA SER A 393 17.75 6.66 -18.74
C SER A 393 16.32 7.06 -18.42
N THR A 394 15.63 6.21 -17.68
CA THR A 394 14.55 6.54 -16.75
C THR A 394 14.89 5.70 -15.51
N PRO A 395 15.29 6.27 -14.35
CA PRO A 395 15.81 5.48 -13.24
C PRO A 395 14.85 4.37 -12.84
N GLN A 396 15.14 3.15 -13.27
CA GLN A 396 14.37 1.95 -12.99
C GLN A 396 15.30 1.01 -12.27
N GLN A 397 14.94 0.64 -11.04
CA GLN A 397 15.65 -0.34 -10.25
C GLN A 397 14.88 -1.65 -10.24
N ALA A 398 15.62 -2.75 -10.36
CA ALA A 398 15.06 -4.08 -10.30
C ALA A 398 15.97 -4.98 -9.49
N VAL A 399 15.38 -5.73 -8.57
CA VAL A 399 16.03 -6.88 -7.96
C VAL A 399 15.74 -8.08 -8.87
N LEU A 400 16.80 -8.77 -9.30
CA LEU A 400 16.70 -10.01 -10.07
C LEU A 400 17.32 -11.15 -9.25
N ASN A 401 16.63 -12.27 -9.12
CA ASN A 401 17.21 -13.53 -8.68
C ASN A 401 17.93 -14.24 -9.82
N ILE A 402 18.83 -15.17 -9.50
CA ILE A 402 19.54 -15.97 -10.53
C ILE A 402 18.52 -16.69 -11.42
N GLY A 403 18.61 -16.46 -12.73
CA GLY A 403 17.73 -17.00 -13.76
C GLY A 403 16.62 -16.06 -14.21
N GLU A 404 16.30 -15.01 -13.42
CA GLU A 404 15.23 -14.07 -13.73
C GLU A 404 15.65 -13.04 -14.78
N GLU A 405 14.67 -12.58 -15.55
CA GLU A 405 14.80 -11.49 -16.52
C GLU A 405 13.71 -10.44 -16.32
N LYS A 406 14.04 -9.18 -16.62
CA LYS A 406 13.07 -8.07 -16.59
C LYS A 406 13.19 -7.21 -17.83
N ARG A 407 12.05 -6.68 -18.27
CA ARG A 407 11.91 -5.78 -19.42
C ARG A 407 11.93 -4.33 -18.94
N PHE A 408 12.56 -3.45 -19.72
CA PHE A 408 12.71 -2.03 -19.45
C PHE A 408 12.37 -1.24 -20.71
N ASP A 409 11.46 -0.28 -20.57
CA ASP A 409 11.28 0.83 -21.53
C ASP A 409 12.30 1.90 -21.16
N VAL A 410 13.29 2.17 -22.02
CA VAL A 410 14.44 3.02 -21.68
C VAL A 410 14.33 4.44 -22.22
N ASN A 411 13.36 4.69 -23.10
CA ASN A 411 13.12 5.97 -23.75
C ASN A 411 11.68 6.48 -23.54
N ASN A 412 10.89 5.76 -22.74
CA ASN A 412 9.50 6.07 -22.35
C ASN A 412 8.55 6.20 -23.55
N ASN A 413 8.73 5.36 -24.57
CA ASN A 413 7.90 5.36 -25.78
C ASN A 413 6.74 4.35 -25.72
N GLY A 414 6.59 3.60 -24.63
CA GLY A 414 5.58 2.56 -24.45
C GLY A 414 5.96 1.19 -25.03
N TYR A 415 7.21 1.02 -25.47
CA TYR A 415 7.79 -0.24 -25.91
C TYR A 415 8.92 -0.61 -24.95
N HIS A 416 9.03 -1.89 -24.64
CA HIS A 416 10.24 -2.38 -23.99
C HIS A 416 11.36 -2.38 -25.03
N ASP A 417 12.47 -1.71 -24.71
CA ASP A 417 13.66 -1.60 -25.55
C ASP A 417 14.79 -2.57 -25.10
N LEU A 418 14.70 -3.05 -23.86
CA LEU A 418 15.76 -3.80 -23.19
C LEU A 418 15.20 -4.91 -22.30
N ILE A 419 15.75 -6.13 -22.42
CA ILE A 419 15.63 -7.20 -21.43
C ILE A 419 16.96 -7.33 -20.70
N VAL A 420 16.95 -7.39 -19.37
CA VAL A 420 18.11 -7.71 -18.54
C VAL A 420 17.85 -9.01 -17.79
N LYS A 421 18.73 -9.99 -17.96
CA LYS A 421 18.70 -11.28 -17.28
C LYS A 421 19.91 -11.48 -16.37
N LEU A 422 19.67 -11.93 -15.15
CA LEU A 422 20.73 -12.35 -14.24
C LEU A 422 21.03 -13.83 -14.46
N VAL A 423 22.16 -14.15 -15.10
CA VAL A 423 22.50 -15.54 -15.47
C VAL A 423 23.10 -16.31 -14.31
N SER A 424 24.06 -15.71 -13.59
CA SER A 424 24.70 -16.33 -12.42
C SER A 424 25.39 -15.30 -11.53
N ILE A 425 25.67 -15.68 -10.28
CA ILE A 425 26.53 -14.94 -9.35
C ILE A 425 27.69 -15.86 -8.96
N ASN A 426 28.92 -15.44 -9.28
CA ASN A 426 30.14 -16.18 -8.94
C ASN A 426 31.04 -15.31 -8.05
N SER A 427 31.14 -15.69 -6.78
CA SER A 427 31.86 -14.98 -5.72
C SER A 427 31.37 -13.54 -5.48
N SER A 428 31.78 -12.58 -6.30
CA SER A 428 31.46 -11.14 -6.20
C SER A 428 31.22 -10.48 -7.57
N LYS A 429 31.05 -11.31 -8.60
CA LYS A 429 30.73 -10.92 -9.97
C LYS A 429 29.42 -11.56 -10.39
N VAL A 430 28.65 -10.83 -11.17
CA VAL A 430 27.45 -11.33 -11.83
C VAL A 430 27.68 -11.50 -13.30
N GLU A 431 27.11 -12.54 -13.88
CA GLU A 431 26.98 -12.65 -15.32
C GLU A 431 25.60 -12.10 -15.70
N LEU A 432 25.59 -10.97 -16.43
CA LEU A 432 24.39 -10.37 -16.99
C LEU A 432 24.28 -10.66 -18.47
N GLU A 433 23.06 -10.92 -18.93
CA GLU A 433 22.72 -10.94 -20.35
C GLU A 433 21.72 -9.82 -20.64
N LEU A 434 22.08 -8.92 -21.57
CA LEU A 434 21.21 -7.87 -22.09
C LEU A 434 20.75 -8.27 -23.47
N LYS A 435 19.45 -8.16 -23.74
CA LYS A 435 18.88 -8.43 -25.06
C LYS A 435 18.11 -7.21 -25.54
N TYR A 436 18.39 -6.78 -26.77
CA TYR A 436 17.58 -5.77 -27.44
C TYR A 436 16.22 -6.36 -27.76
N VAL A 437 15.19 -5.59 -27.46
CA VAL A 437 13.82 -5.92 -27.78
C VAL A 437 13.15 -4.65 -28.28
N SER A 438 12.14 -4.78 -29.15
CA SER A 438 11.26 -3.68 -29.50
C SER A 438 9.86 -4.27 -29.54
N GLU A 439 9.34 -4.51 -28.33
CA GLU A 439 8.05 -5.13 -28.09
C GLU A 439 7.18 -4.08 -27.42
N LYS A 440 6.00 -3.82 -27.98
CA LYS A 440 5.01 -2.95 -27.32
C LYS A 440 4.74 -3.55 -25.95
N ALA A 441 4.77 -2.74 -24.88
CA ALA A 441 4.26 -3.20 -23.60
C ALA A 441 2.84 -3.74 -23.86
N PRO A 442 2.49 -4.95 -23.40
CA PRO A 442 1.30 -5.65 -23.88
C PRO A 442 0.05 -4.79 -23.67
N GLU A 443 -0.48 -4.23 -24.75
CA GLU A 443 -1.92 -3.99 -24.85
C GLU A 443 -2.55 -5.38 -24.88
N ARG A 444 -3.47 -5.66 -23.95
CA ARG A 444 -4.20 -6.93 -23.95
C ARG A 444 -4.96 -7.06 -25.26
N GLU A 445 -4.42 -7.79 -26.22
CA GLU A 445 -5.19 -8.37 -27.30
C GLU A 445 -6.13 -9.42 -26.70
N ASN A 446 -7.43 -9.13 -26.76
CA ASN A 446 -8.47 -10.15 -26.70
C ASN A 446 -8.32 -11.08 -27.90
N ASN A 447 -7.41 -12.05 -27.84
CA ASN A 447 -7.43 -13.17 -28.78
C ASN A 447 -8.27 -14.31 -28.17
N PHE A 448 -9.59 -14.09 -28.22
CA PHE A 448 -10.53 -15.20 -28.31
C PHE A 448 -10.40 -15.75 -29.73
N GLU A 449 -9.67 -16.85 -29.91
CA GLU A 449 -9.98 -17.75 -31.01
C GLU A 449 -11.34 -18.38 -30.73
N GLU A 450 -12.34 -17.81 -31.39
CA GLU A 450 -13.67 -18.37 -31.54
C GLU A 450 -13.57 -19.70 -32.29
N SER A 451 -13.62 -20.82 -31.56
CA SER A 451 -13.94 -22.12 -32.14
C SER A 451 -15.43 -22.42 -31.90
N GLN A 452 -16.28 -21.79 -32.72
CA GLN A 452 -17.64 -22.27 -32.91
C GLN A 452 -17.66 -23.34 -34.01
N ASN A 453 -18.03 -24.54 -33.55
CA ASN A 453 -18.92 -25.51 -34.21
C ASN A 453 -18.28 -26.66 -35.01
N LYS A 454 -18.29 -27.85 -34.39
CA LYS A 454 -18.83 -29.05 -35.05
C LYS A 454 -19.57 -29.91 -34.03
N SER A 455 -20.89 -29.85 -34.15
CA SER A 455 -21.84 -30.78 -33.55
C SER A 455 -21.54 -32.19 -34.06
N GLU A 456 -21.36 -33.13 -33.14
CA GLU A 456 -21.54 -34.55 -33.44
C GLU A 456 -22.61 -35.13 -32.52
N ILE A 457 -23.60 -35.71 -33.18
CA ILE A 457 -24.84 -36.24 -32.65
C ILE A 457 -24.55 -37.60 -32.04
N ILE A 458 -24.82 -37.77 -30.75
CA ILE A 458 -25.15 -39.09 -30.19
C ILE A 458 -26.57 -39.02 -29.66
N LYS A 459 -27.46 -39.70 -30.39
CA LYS A 459 -28.80 -40.07 -29.93
C LYS A 459 -28.64 -41.14 -28.87
N GLU A 460 -29.21 -40.93 -27.69
CA GLU A 460 -29.93 -42.02 -27.00
C GLU A 460 -31.02 -41.48 -26.06
N THR A 461 -32.24 -41.79 -26.48
CA THR A 461 -33.46 -42.10 -25.71
C THR A 461 -33.66 -41.54 -24.30
N ASN A 462 -34.64 -40.65 -24.23
CA ASN A 462 -35.52 -40.43 -23.08
C ASN A 462 -36.22 -41.77 -22.68
N PRO A 463 -36.55 -41.96 -21.40
CA PRO A 463 -37.97 -41.91 -21.07
C PRO A 463 -38.28 -40.90 -19.96
N ALA A 464 -39.39 -40.23 -20.19
CA ALA A 464 -40.00 -39.21 -19.37
C ALA A 464 -40.18 -39.59 -17.89
N ASN A 465 -40.03 -38.60 -17.01
CA ASN A 465 -41.16 -38.18 -16.18
C ASN A 465 -41.03 -36.72 -15.73
N GLU A 466 -42.07 -35.94 -16.05
CA GLU A 466 -42.32 -34.60 -15.54
C GLU A 466 -42.43 -34.59 -14.01
N ILE A 467 -41.78 -33.63 -13.33
CA ILE A 467 -42.29 -33.10 -12.05
C ILE A 467 -42.26 -31.57 -12.04
N LYS A 468 -43.46 -31.04 -12.30
CA LYS A 468 -44.10 -29.81 -11.84
C LYS A 468 -43.33 -28.91 -10.86
N ASN A 469 -43.13 -27.69 -11.36
CA ASN A 469 -42.83 -26.47 -10.61
C ASN A 469 -43.89 -26.23 -9.50
N LYS A 470 -43.47 -26.22 -8.23
CA LYS A 470 -44.39 -26.19 -7.08
C LYS A 470 -44.79 -24.77 -6.71
N SER A 471 -45.79 -24.28 -7.43
CA SER A 471 -46.69 -23.17 -7.04
C SER A 471 -47.54 -23.58 -5.82
N TRP A 472 -46.99 -23.45 -4.62
CA TRP A 472 -47.74 -23.71 -3.36
C TRP A 472 -47.74 -22.54 -2.38
N ILE A 473 -46.79 -21.61 -2.51
CA ILE A 473 -46.67 -20.44 -1.63
C ILE A 473 -47.61 -19.31 -2.10
N ASN A 474 -47.77 -19.11 -3.41
CA ASN A 474 -48.60 -18.02 -3.95
C ASN A 474 -50.12 -18.23 -3.77
N LYS A 475 -50.60 -19.49 -3.70
CA LYS A 475 -52.04 -19.77 -3.50
C LYS A 475 -52.50 -19.55 -2.06
N LYS A 476 -51.64 -19.79 -1.05
CA LYS A 476 -51.99 -19.53 0.35
C LYS A 476 -52.07 -18.05 0.64
N ILE A 477 -51.17 -17.24 0.06
CA ILE A 477 -51.18 -15.78 0.21
C ILE A 477 -52.45 -15.18 -0.40
N ILE A 478 -52.83 -15.59 -1.61
CA ILE A 478 -54.07 -15.12 -2.26
C ILE A 478 -55.33 -15.50 -1.45
N MET A 479 -55.37 -16.71 -0.87
CA MET A 479 -56.52 -17.15 -0.08
C MET A 479 -56.65 -16.38 1.25
N VAL A 480 -55.54 -16.03 1.90
CA VAL A 480 -55.53 -15.21 3.12
C VAL A 480 -55.99 -13.78 2.82
N VAL A 481 -55.53 -13.18 1.73
CA VAL A 481 -55.96 -11.82 1.31
C VAL A 481 -57.45 -11.80 0.96
N ALA A 482 -57.96 -12.82 0.26
CA ALA A 482 -59.39 -12.93 -0.05
C ALA A 482 -60.25 -13.10 1.22
N LEU A 483 -59.78 -13.87 2.20
CA LEU A 483 -60.49 -14.07 3.47
C LEU A 483 -60.58 -12.76 4.29
N LEU A 484 -59.49 -11.99 4.33
CA LEU A 484 -59.46 -10.69 5.00
C LEU A 484 -60.41 -9.66 4.34
N LEU A 485 -60.50 -9.68 3.01
CA LEU A 485 -61.45 -8.83 2.28
C LEU A 485 -62.90 -9.20 2.60
N ILE A 486 -63.23 -10.49 2.65
CA ILE A 486 -64.59 -10.95 3.01
C ILE A 486 -64.94 -10.54 4.44
N ILE A 487 -64.02 -10.70 5.39
CA ILE A 487 -64.21 -10.28 6.79
C ILE A 487 -64.45 -8.77 6.87
N SER A 488 -63.70 -7.96 6.12
CA SER A 488 -63.88 -6.51 6.07
C SER A 488 -65.26 -6.11 5.56
N ILE A 489 -65.77 -6.79 4.53
CA ILE A 489 -67.10 -6.55 3.95
C ILE A 489 -68.20 -6.91 4.96
N ILE A 490 -68.05 -8.03 5.69
CA ILE A 490 -69.00 -8.44 6.72
C ILE A 490 -69.05 -7.43 7.88
N ILE A 491 -67.89 -6.91 8.30
CA ILE A 491 -67.82 -5.86 9.34
C ILE A 491 -68.53 -4.58 8.87
N ILE A 492 -68.30 -4.16 7.63
CA ILE A 492 -68.97 -2.98 7.05
C ILE A 492 -70.49 -3.18 6.98
N TYR A 493 -70.94 -4.37 6.57
CA TYR A 493 -72.37 -4.69 6.45
C TYR A 493 -73.07 -4.74 7.82
N THR A 494 -72.44 -5.36 8.81
CA THR A 494 -72.99 -5.44 10.18
C THR A 494 -73.01 -4.08 10.88
N TYR A 495 -72.01 -3.23 10.62
CA TYR A 495 -72.01 -1.84 11.10
C TYR A 495 -73.15 -1.01 10.48
N LYS A 496 -73.37 -1.13 9.16
CA LYS A 496 -74.50 -0.46 8.48
C LYS A 496 -75.87 -0.99 8.95
N SER A 497 -76.01 -2.28 9.22
CA SER A 497 -77.30 -2.85 9.67
C SER A 497 -77.64 -2.43 11.10
N LYS A 498 -76.66 -2.35 12.01
CA LYS A 498 -76.87 -1.81 13.38
C LYS A 498 -77.25 -0.33 13.37
N LYS A 499 -76.70 0.47 12.44
CA LYS A 499 -77.07 1.90 12.30
C LYS A 499 -78.49 2.11 11.78
N ARG A 500 -79.05 1.16 11.02
CA ARG A 500 -80.45 1.19 10.53
C ARG A 500 -81.49 0.79 11.58
N LYS A 501 -81.11 0.08 12.65
CA LYS A 501 -82.04 -0.30 13.74
C LYS A 501 -82.12 0.74 14.89
N LYS A 502 -81.38 1.84 14.80
CA LYS A 502 -81.37 2.94 15.78
C LYS A 502 -81.97 4.25 15.21
N LYS A 503 -82.79 4.17 14.17
CA LYS A 503 -83.58 5.28 13.64
C LYS A 503 -85.04 4.88 13.56
#